data_AF-A0A1S6R4X5-F1
#
_entry.id   AF-A0A1S6R4X5-F1
#
_cell.length_a   1.000
_cell.length_b   1.000
_cell.length_c   1.000
_cell.angle_alpha   90.00
_cell.angle_beta   90.00
_cell.angle_gamma   90.00
#
_symmetry.space_group_name_H-M   'P 1'
#
loop_
_entity.id
_entity.type
_entity.pdbx_description
1 polymer ?
#
loop_
_entity_poly.entity_id
_entity_poly.type
_entity_poly.pdbx_seq_one_letter_code
_entity_poly.pdbx_strand_id
1 'polypeptide(L)'
;MRVTTFNTFLLTLGTVAVVNAETGNKYIEKRAIDLSRERDPNFFDHADIPVPECFWFMFKNNVRQDAGTCYSSWKMDMKVGPNWVHIKSDDNCNLSGDFPPGWIVLGKKRPGF
;
A
#
# COMPACT_ATOMS: atom_id res chain seq x y z
N MET A 1 10.88 -32.01 -40.63
CA MET A 1 12.27 -31.69 -41.00
C MET A 1 12.28 -31.07 -42.39
N ARG A 2 12.38 -29.74 -42.47
CA ARG A 2 12.63 -28.98 -43.70
C ARG A 2 13.49 -27.79 -43.29
N VAL A 3 14.75 -27.81 -43.70
CA VAL A 3 15.74 -26.77 -43.43
C VAL A 3 15.71 -25.84 -44.64
N THR A 4 15.39 -24.57 -44.43
CA THR A 4 15.52 -23.53 -45.46
C THR A 4 16.78 -22.75 -45.13
N THR A 5 17.88 -23.10 -45.78
CA THR A 5 19.19 -22.46 -45.65
C THR A 5 19.16 -21.14 -46.43
N PHE A 6 19.21 -19.99 -45.75
CA PHE A 6 19.50 -18.71 -46.39
C PHE A 6 21.00 -18.44 -46.30
N ASN A 7 21.68 -18.56 -47.44
CA ASN A 7 23.04 -18.08 -47.63
C ASN A 7 23.06 -16.56 -47.48
N THR A 8 23.73 -16.05 -46.45
CA THR A 8 24.17 -14.66 -46.42
C THR A 8 25.62 -14.64 -45.97
N PHE A 9 26.53 -14.59 -46.93
CA PHE A 9 27.94 -14.39 -46.71
C PHE A 9 28.19 -12.88 -46.86
N LEU A 10 28.40 -12.19 -45.74
CA LEU A 10 29.07 -10.89 -45.68
C LEU A 10 29.64 -10.72 -44.26
N LEU A 11 30.97 -10.88 -44.19
CA LEU A 11 31.80 -10.67 -43.02
C LEU A 11 31.74 -9.22 -42.57
N THR A 12 31.08 -8.96 -41.44
CA THR A 12 31.47 -7.89 -40.52
C THR A 12 31.45 -8.50 -39.12
N LEU A 13 32.56 -8.36 -38.41
CA LEU A 13 32.75 -8.78 -37.02
C LEU A 13 31.80 -7.99 -36.10
N GLY A 14 30.54 -8.41 -36.05
CA GLY A 14 29.57 -7.99 -35.05
C GLY A 14 29.25 -9.21 -34.21
N THR A 15 29.62 -9.19 -32.93
CA THR A 15 29.16 -10.17 -31.94
C THR A 15 27.65 -10.31 -32.05
N VAL A 16 27.17 -11.48 -32.50
CA VAL A 16 25.75 -11.82 -32.43
C VAL A 16 25.44 -12.10 -30.97
N ALA A 17 25.01 -11.05 -30.26
CA ALA A 17 24.40 -11.22 -28.96
C ALA A 17 23.07 -11.94 -29.18
N VAL A 18 23.06 -13.25 -28.96
CA VAL A 18 21.82 -14.01 -28.82
C VAL A 18 21.21 -13.57 -27.50
N VAL A 19 20.37 -12.54 -27.54
CA VAL A 19 19.51 -12.20 -26.42
C VAL A 19 18.51 -13.34 -26.29
N ASN A 20 18.81 -14.29 -25.42
CA ASN A 20 17.82 -15.22 -24.90
C ASN A 20 16.89 -14.39 -24.02
N ALA A 21 15.90 -13.75 -24.66
CA ALA A 21 14.84 -13.06 -23.97
C ALA A 21 13.99 -14.14 -23.29
N GLU A 22 14.38 -14.55 -22.09
CA GLU A 22 13.47 -15.20 -21.18
C GLU A 22 12.28 -14.25 -21.01
N THR A 23 11.17 -14.59 -21.68
CA THR A 23 9.86 -13.98 -21.48
C THR A 23 9.40 -14.32 -20.08
N GLY A 24 9.98 -13.64 -19.09
CA GLY A 24 9.55 -13.69 -17.71
C GLY A 24 8.17 -13.05 -17.63
N ASN A 25 7.14 -13.87 -17.52
CA ASN A 25 5.79 -13.42 -17.19
C ASN A 25 5.86 -12.60 -15.90
N LYS A 26 5.63 -11.29 -15.99
CA LYS A 26 5.55 -10.43 -14.81
C LYS A 26 4.18 -10.63 -14.19
N TYR A 27 4.11 -11.47 -13.16
CA TYR A 27 2.96 -11.53 -12.26
C TYR A 27 3.02 -10.30 -11.34
N ILE A 28 2.20 -9.30 -11.64
CA ILE A 28 2.04 -8.13 -10.77
C ILE A 28 0.78 -8.36 -9.95
N GLU A 29 0.95 -8.70 -8.67
CA GLU A 29 -0.17 -8.73 -7.74
C GLU A 29 -0.75 -7.32 -7.56
N LYS A 30 -2.08 -7.26 -7.34
CA LYS A 30 -2.77 -5.99 -7.06
C LYS A 30 -2.07 -5.32 -5.87
N ARG A 31 -1.54 -4.10 -6.07
CA ARG A 31 -0.82 -3.34 -5.03
C ARG A 31 -1.76 -3.07 -3.84
N ALA A 32 -1.76 -3.97 -2.87
CA ALA A 32 -2.39 -3.75 -1.58
C ALA A 32 -1.55 -2.73 -0.79
N ILE A 33 -2.20 -1.95 0.05
CA ILE A 33 -1.52 -1.05 0.98
C ILE A 33 -0.85 -1.93 2.04
N ASP A 34 0.48 -1.80 2.18
CA ASP A 34 1.27 -2.53 3.16
C ASP A 34 1.67 -1.60 4.32
N LEU A 35 0.91 -1.65 5.41
CA LEU A 35 1.15 -0.84 6.61
C LEU A 35 2.46 -1.17 7.34
N SER A 36 3.07 -2.33 7.06
CA SER A 36 4.37 -2.68 7.66
C SER A 36 5.52 -1.84 7.10
N ARG A 37 5.34 -1.27 5.90
CA ARG A 37 6.32 -0.41 5.21
C ARG A 37 6.02 1.08 5.37
N GLU A 38 4.87 1.41 5.93
CA GLU A 38 4.48 2.79 6.20
C GLU A 38 5.25 3.32 7.41
N ARG A 39 5.88 4.49 7.24
CA ARG A 39 6.47 5.23 8.36
C ARG A 39 5.39 5.49 9.41
N ASP A 40 5.70 5.31 10.68
CA ASP A 40 4.76 5.62 11.75
C ASP A 40 4.28 7.08 11.66
N PRO A 41 3.06 7.38 12.15
CA PRO A 41 2.55 8.74 12.20
C PRO A 41 3.50 9.66 12.98
N ASN A 42 3.51 10.94 12.68
CA ASN A 42 4.12 11.92 13.57
C ASN A 42 3.11 12.25 14.68
N PHE A 43 3.14 11.48 15.77
CA PHE A 43 2.16 11.59 16.86
C PHE A 43 2.77 12.28 18.08
N PHE A 44 1.89 12.89 18.88
CA PHE A 44 2.19 13.41 20.21
C PHE A 44 1.17 12.85 21.18
N ASP A 45 1.62 12.04 22.14
CA ASP A 45 0.75 11.52 23.19
C ASP A 45 0.62 12.58 24.29
N HIS A 46 -0.56 13.19 24.38
CA HIS A 46 -0.87 14.17 25.43
C HIS A 46 -0.90 13.49 26.79
N ALA A 47 -0.14 14.02 27.77
CA ALA A 47 0.04 13.39 29.09
C ALA A 47 -1.24 13.32 29.94
N ASP A 48 -2.23 14.18 29.67
CA ASP A 48 -3.44 14.32 30.48
C ASP A 48 -4.58 13.37 30.05
N ILE A 49 -4.38 12.58 29.00
CA ILE A 49 -5.38 11.64 28.48
C ILE A 49 -4.78 10.24 28.33
N PRO A 50 -5.61 9.18 28.34
CA PRO A 50 -5.13 7.83 28.03
C PRO A 50 -4.43 7.80 26.67
N VAL A 51 -3.34 7.05 26.60
CA VAL A 51 -2.56 6.94 25.37
C VAL A 51 -3.36 6.12 24.34
N PRO A 52 -3.62 6.66 23.14
CA PRO A 52 -4.37 5.96 22.09
C PRO A 52 -3.59 4.76 21.56
N GLU A 53 -4.21 3.58 21.50
CA GLU A 53 -3.55 2.30 21.20
C GLU A 53 -3.34 2.03 19.70
N CYS A 54 -3.98 2.80 18.83
CA CYS A 54 -3.99 2.57 17.38
C CYS A 54 -3.29 3.68 16.61
N PHE A 55 -2.59 3.30 15.54
CA PHE A 55 -2.26 4.21 14.44
C PHE A 55 -3.30 4.09 13.34
N TRP A 56 -3.77 5.21 12.81
CA TRP A 56 -4.61 5.27 11.61
C TRP A 56 -3.86 5.92 10.44
N PHE A 57 -4.12 5.45 9.23
CA PHE A 57 -3.49 5.89 8.00
C PHE A 57 -4.56 6.13 6.94
N MET A 58 -4.67 7.36 6.44
CA MET A 58 -5.63 7.74 5.42
C MET A 58 -4.98 7.68 4.03
N PHE A 59 -5.63 7.00 3.08
CA PHE A 59 -5.16 6.88 1.71
C PHE A 59 -6.22 7.32 0.71
N LYS A 60 -5.74 7.85 -0.43
CA LYS A 60 -6.52 8.05 -1.65
C LYS A 60 -5.83 7.32 -2.79
N ASN A 61 -6.49 6.33 -3.39
CA ASN A 61 -5.93 5.50 -4.47
C ASN A 61 -4.54 4.93 -4.13
N ASN A 62 -4.39 4.37 -2.93
CA ASN A 62 -3.13 3.85 -2.36
C ASN A 62 -2.03 4.89 -2.11
N VAL A 63 -2.30 6.19 -2.25
CA VAL A 63 -1.37 7.26 -1.87
C VAL A 63 -1.76 7.79 -0.49
N ARG A 64 -0.85 7.67 0.47
CA ARG A 64 -1.03 8.19 1.83
C ARG A 64 -1.27 9.69 1.79
N GLN A 65 -2.34 10.14 2.45
CA GLN A 65 -2.69 11.54 2.61
C GLN A 65 -2.22 12.04 3.97
N ASP A 66 -2.54 11.30 5.03
CA ASP A 66 -2.15 11.64 6.40
C ASP A 66 -2.20 10.41 7.31
N ALA A 67 -1.74 10.55 8.55
CA ALA A 67 -1.83 9.52 9.58
C ALA A 67 -1.81 10.13 10.99
N GLY A 68 -2.34 9.40 11.96
CA GLY A 68 -2.35 9.83 13.36
C GLY A 68 -2.66 8.68 14.31
N THR A 69 -3.11 9.02 15.52
CA THR A 69 -3.48 8.07 16.56
C THR A 69 -4.98 8.08 16.85
N CYS A 70 -5.54 6.93 17.24
CA CYS A 70 -6.90 6.81 17.74
C CYS A 70 -7.01 5.68 18.79
N TYR A 71 -8.10 5.68 19.56
CA TYR A 71 -8.37 4.63 20.56
C TYR A 71 -8.85 3.34 19.91
N SER A 72 -8.48 2.21 20.50
CA SER A 72 -9.09 0.90 20.22
C SER A 72 -10.49 0.79 20.83
N SER A 73 -11.36 -0.05 20.27
CA SER A 73 -12.75 -0.25 20.73
C SER A 73 -13.54 1.05 20.94
N TRP A 74 -13.40 1.98 19.99
CA TRP A 74 -13.95 3.32 20.09
C TRP A 74 -14.60 3.77 18.78
N LYS A 75 -15.01 5.04 18.73
CA LYS A 75 -15.57 5.67 17.54
C LYS A 75 -15.09 7.11 17.39
N MET A 76 -14.94 7.55 16.16
CA MET A 76 -14.57 8.93 15.82
C MET A 76 -15.24 9.35 14.51
N ASP A 77 -15.59 10.63 14.40
CA ASP A 77 -16.03 11.23 13.15
C ASP A 77 -14.83 11.92 12.49
N MET A 78 -14.45 11.45 11.30
CA MET A 78 -13.26 11.93 10.58
C MET A 78 -13.66 12.45 9.20
N LYS A 79 -13.05 13.56 8.79
CA LYS A 79 -13.19 14.07 7.42
C LYS A 79 -12.29 13.24 6.49
N VAL A 80 -12.88 12.38 5.66
CA VAL A 80 -12.17 11.54 4.70
C VAL A 80 -12.49 12.03 3.29
N GLY A 81 -11.56 12.79 2.70
CA GLY A 81 -11.78 13.46 1.42
C GLY A 81 -13.00 14.41 1.48
N PRO A 82 -14.01 14.23 0.61
CA PRO A 82 -15.17 15.11 0.57
C PRO A 82 -16.21 14.86 1.68
N ASN A 83 -16.17 13.72 2.38
CA ASN A 83 -17.26 13.30 3.27
C ASN A 83 -16.79 13.20 4.73
N TRP A 84 -17.73 13.38 5.65
CA TRP A 84 -17.57 12.98 7.04
C TRP A 84 -17.90 11.51 7.17
N VAL A 85 -17.04 10.74 7.83
CA VAL A 85 -17.20 9.29 8.00
C VAL A 85 -17.16 8.99 9.48
N HIS A 86 -18.19 8.28 9.96
CA HIS A 86 -18.20 7.69 11.28
C HIS A 86 -17.37 6.41 11.28
N ILE A 87 -16.21 6.44 11.91
CA ILE A 87 -15.26 5.33 11.96
C ILE A 87 -15.35 4.66 13.32
N LYS A 88 -15.57 3.34 13.32
CA LYS A 88 -15.47 2.49 14.52
C LYS A 88 -14.18 1.70 14.49
N SER A 89 -13.46 1.68 15.61
CA SER A 89 -12.31 0.81 15.84
C SER A 89 -12.73 -0.40 16.67
N ASP A 90 -12.20 -1.58 16.35
CA ASP A 90 -12.27 -2.75 17.23
C ASP A 90 -11.06 -2.81 18.19
N ASP A 91 -10.99 -3.85 19.02
CA ASP A 91 -9.88 -4.06 19.99
C ASP A 91 -8.51 -4.23 19.30
N ASN A 92 -8.50 -4.65 18.03
CA ASN A 92 -7.31 -4.90 17.23
C ASN A 92 -6.96 -3.73 16.31
N CYS A 93 -7.63 -2.58 16.48
CA CYS A 93 -7.46 -1.37 15.68
C CYS A 93 -7.88 -1.53 14.21
N ASN A 94 -8.72 -2.50 13.86
CA ASN A 94 -9.35 -2.53 12.55
C ASN A 94 -10.41 -1.43 12.49
N LEU A 95 -10.39 -0.66 11.39
CA LEU A 95 -11.26 0.51 11.22
C LEU A 95 -12.36 0.19 10.22
N SER A 96 -13.60 0.42 10.66
CA SER A 96 -14.81 0.24 9.86
C SER A 96 -15.54 1.56 9.68
N GLY A 97 -15.94 1.87 8.45
CA GLY A 97 -16.72 3.06 8.11
C GLY A 97 -17.07 3.10 6.64
N ASP A 98 -18.04 3.94 6.28
CA ASP A 98 -18.50 4.12 4.90
C ASP A 98 -17.57 5.09 4.16
N PHE A 99 -16.43 4.57 3.70
CA PHE A 99 -15.43 5.39 3.02
C PHE A 99 -15.87 5.78 1.60
N PRO A 100 -15.62 7.02 1.16
CA PRO A 100 -15.86 7.43 -0.22
C PRO A 100 -15.05 6.59 -1.22
N PRO A 101 -15.52 6.42 -2.47
CA PRO A 101 -14.78 5.68 -3.49
C PRO A 101 -13.33 6.17 -3.65
N GLY A 102 -12.39 5.22 -3.64
CA GLY A 102 -10.95 5.49 -3.73
C GLY A 102 -10.30 5.96 -2.44
N TRP A 103 -11.08 6.22 -1.38
CA TRP A 103 -10.57 6.53 -0.05
C TRP A 103 -10.64 5.32 0.87
N ILE A 104 -9.70 5.26 1.80
CA ILE A 104 -9.72 4.27 2.88
C ILE A 104 -8.93 4.81 4.07
N VAL A 105 -9.36 4.46 5.27
CA VAL A 105 -8.57 4.65 6.49
C VAL A 105 -8.28 3.28 7.07
N LEU A 106 -7.01 2.93 7.18
CA LEU A 106 -6.57 1.66 7.74
C LEU A 106 -5.95 1.89 9.11
N GLY A 107 -6.21 0.98 10.05
CA GLY A 107 -5.62 1.02 11.38
C GLY A 107 -4.64 -0.12 11.62
N LYS A 108 -3.67 0.11 12.51
CA LYS A 108 -2.81 -0.93 13.10
C LYS A 108 -2.61 -0.67 14.58
N LYS A 109 -2.53 -1.73 15.38
CA LYS A 109 -2.16 -1.64 16.80
C LYS A 109 -0.75 -1.06 16.94
N ARG A 110 -0.56 -0.13 17.86
CA ARG A 110 0.76 0.41 18.19
C ARG A 110 1.60 -0.65 18.90
N PRO A 111 2.91 -0.73 18.64
CA PRO A 111 3.78 -1.60 19.40
C PRO A 111 3.70 -1.30 20.91
N GLY A 112 3.47 -2.32 21.73
CA GLY A 112 3.39 -2.20 23.19
C GLY A 112 1.98 -2.11 23.78
N PHE A 113 0.93 -2.15 22.95
CA PHE A 113 -0.48 -2.21 23.35
C PHE A 113 -1.17 -3.52 22.96
#